data_AF-A0A166CJM8-F1
#
_entry.id   AF-A0A166CJM8-F1
#
_cell.length_a   1.000
_cell.length_b   1.000
_cell.length_c   1.000
_cell.angle_alpha   90.00
_cell.angle_beta   90.00
_cell.angle_gamma   90.00
#
_symmetry.space_group_name_H-M   'P 1'
#
loop_
_entity.id
_entity.type
_entity.pdbx_description
1 polymer ?
#
loop_
_entity_poly.entity_id
_entity_poly.type
_entity_poly.pdbx_seq_one_letter_code
_entity_poly.pdbx_strand_id
1 'polypeptide(L)'
;MNGIIQGGITIEKNKKIRIIILVIAIVAIAIGTAAYVFSDYVTIDLYLTGENATVNTLSFQVGKDIPKMEEEILNYSIHQMNNVDSDISSIKSGIREIAESYGFNNVNVNIKSQFGENQLPMSVLVDGISMVPTLKDGELIIIEKTNDIKVGDIIVAKDPEYGLLIKRVGIISGNNIFLASDNNDTVTVVENGVPTSMIAIEKWTNKTNVVGIARIFNVNE
;
A
#
# COMPACT_ATOMS: atom_id res chain seq x y z
N MET A 1 -19.13 -71.54 46.43
CA MET A 1 -18.78 -71.36 45.01
C MET A 1 -18.83 -69.87 44.69
N ASN A 2 -17.70 -69.15 44.84
CA ASN A 2 -17.60 -67.73 44.44
C ASN A 2 -16.30 -67.61 43.65
N GLY A 3 -16.34 -68.07 42.41
CA GLY A 3 -15.26 -67.92 41.46
C GLY A 3 -15.69 -66.99 40.34
N ILE A 4 -14.75 -66.13 39.93
CA ILE A 4 -14.65 -65.58 38.57
C ILE A 4 -15.63 -64.43 38.23
N ILE A 5 -15.37 -63.21 38.73
CA ILE A 5 -15.88 -61.98 38.08
C ILE A 5 -14.79 -60.89 37.93
N GLN A 6 -13.64 -60.98 38.62
CA GLN A 6 -12.60 -59.93 38.57
C GLN A 6 -11.85 -59.80 37.23
N GLY A 7 -11.79 -60.86 36.41
CA GLY A 7 -11.06 -60.86 35.14
C GLY A 7 -11.71 -60.00 34.05
N GLY A 8 -13.04 -60.03 33.92
CA GLY A 8 -13.78 -59.30 32.88
C GLY A 8 -13.77 -57.78 33.07
N ILE A 9 -13.92 -57.30 34.31
CA ILE A 9 -13.97 -55.87 34.64
C ILE A 9 -12.62 -55.19 34.35
N THR A 10 -11.51 -55.89 34.63
CA THR A 10 -10.15 -55.36 34.44
C THR A 10 -9.77 -55.24 32.96
N ILE A 11 -10.17 -56.24 32.15
CA ILE A 11 -9.92 -56.24 30.70
C ILE A 11 -10.74 -55.12 30.00
N GLU A 12 -11.99 -54.93 30.40
CA GLU A 12 -12.87 -53.91 29.82
C GLU A 12 -12.38 -52.48 30.14
N LYS A 13 -11.90 -52.25 31.37
CA LYS A 13 -11.30 -50.98 31.81
C LYS A 13 -10.03 -50.66 31.02
N ASN A 14 -9.15 -51.64 30.79
CA ASN A 14 -7.94 -51.46 29.99
C ASN A 14 -8.24 -51.19 28.51
N LYS A 15 -9.31 -51.78 27.97
CA LYS A 15 -9.79 -51.50 26.61
C LYS A 15 -10.31 -50.06 26.48
N LYS A 16 -11.09 -49.58 27.46
CA LYS A 16 -11.58 -48.18 27.52
C LYS A 16 -10.43 -47.18 27.62
N ILE A 17 -9.43 -47.45 28.46
CA ILE A 17 -8.23 -46.58 28.58
C ILE A 17 -7.44 -46.52 27.27
N ARG A 18 -7.23 -47.65 26.59
CA ARG A 18 -6.55 -47.69 25.28
C ARG A 18 -7.30 -46.88 24.23
N ILE A 19 -8.63 -46.99 24.18
CA ILE A 19 -9.47 -46.20 23.27
C ILE A 19 -9.35 -44.70 23.57
N ILE A 20 -9.38 -44.30 24.85
CA ILE A 20 -9.22 -42.88 25.24
C ILE A 20 -7.86 -42.34 24.79
N ILE A 21 -6.76 -43.09 25.02
CA ILE A 21 -5.42 -42.69 24.59
C ILE A 21 -5.34 -42.54 23.05
N LEU A 22 -5.96 -43.47 22.31
CA LEU A 22 -6.00 -43.44 20.86
C LEU A 22 -6.77 -42.23 20.33
N VAL A 23 -7.91 -41.91 20.95
CA VAL A 23 -8.69 -40.71 20.61
C VAL A 23 -7.90 -39.44 20.90
N ILE A 24 -7.23 -39.35 22.06
CA ILE A 24 -6.38 -38.19 22.41
C ILE A 24 -5.23 -38.05 21.39
N ALA A 25 -4.58 -39.15 21.00
CA ALA A 25 -3.51 -39.12 20.00
C ALA A 25 -4.01 -38.64 18.63
N ILE A 26 -5.18 -39.12 18.18
CA ILE A 26 -5.79 -38.67 16.92
C ILE A 26 -6.14 -37.18 16.97
N VAL A 27 -6.72 -36.71 18.08
CA VAL A 27 -7.05 -35.29 18.28
C VAL A 27 -5.77 -34.44 18.29
N ALA A 28 -4.72 -34.89 18.96
CA ALA A 28 -3.44 -34.18 18.97
C ALA A 28 -2.80 -34.09 17.58
N ILE A 29 -2.86 -35.17 16.78
CA ILE A 29 -2.39 -35.18 15.39
C ILE A 29 -3.24 -34.23 14.52
N ALA A 30 -4.56 -34.25 14.66
CA ALA A 30 -5.45 -33.36 13.93
C ALA A 30 -5.20 -31.87 14.27
N ILE A 31 -4.99 -31.56 15.55
CA ILE A 31 -4.63 -30.20 15.99
C ILE A 31 -3.24 -29.80 15.48
N GLY A 32 -2.26 -30.69 15.59
CA GLY A 32 -0.89 -30.41 15.12
C GLY A 32 -0.81 -30.21 13.61
N THR A 33 -1.56 -30.99 12.83
CA THR A 33 -1.65 -30.82 11.37
C THR A 33 -2.36 -29.53 10.99
N ALA A 34 -3.47 -29.19 11.65
CA ALA A 34 -4.12 -27.90 11.46
C ALA A 34 -3.19 -26.74 11.80
N ALA A 35 -2.51 -26.78 12.95
CA ALA A 35 -1.54 -25.76 13.36
C ALA A 35 -0.40 -25.59 12.36
N TYR A 36 0.10 -26.68 11.78
CA TYR A 36 1.12 -26.66 10.73
C TYR A 36 0.60 -26.08 9.40
N VAL A 37 -0.63 -26.40 9.00
CA VAL A 37 -1.23 -25.82 7.79
C VAL A 37 -1.48 -24.32 7.95
N PHE A 38 -1.90 -23.87 9.14
CA PHE A 38 -2.20 -22.47 9.41
C PHE A 38 -0.98 -21.65 9.84
N SER A 39 0.14 -22.26 10.21
CA SER A 39 1.36 -21.51 10.59
C SER A 39 1.88 -20.65 9.46
N ASP A 40 1.62 -21.03 8.20
CA ASP A 40 2.17 -20.39 7.01
C ASP A 40 1.24 -19.34 6.40
N TYR A 41 0.04 -19.17 6.97
CA TYR A 41 -0.94 -18.19 6.53
C TYR A 41 -0.80 -16.86 7.28
N VAL A 42 -0.82 -15.75 6.54
CA VAL A 42 -0.91 -14.40 7.10
C VAL A 42 -1.83 -13.53 6.25
N THR A 43 -2.66 -12.74 6.91
CA THR A 43 -3.33 -11.59 6.30
C THR A 43 -2.70 -10.31 6.81
N ILE A 44 -2.36 -9.41 5.89
CA ILE A 44 -1.70 -8.13 6.16
C ILE A 44 -2.64 -7.04 5.67
N ASP A 45 -3.11 -6.22 6.60
CA ASP A 45 -3.94 -5.05 6.34
C ASP A 45 -3.08 -3.80 6.44
N LEU A 46 -2.82 -3.16 5.30
CA LEU A 46 -2.07 -1.92 5.18
C LEU A 46 -3.04 -0.76 4.94
N TYR A 47 -2.94 0.29 5.76
CA TYR A 47 -3.64 1.56 5.54
C TYR A 47 -2.64 2.69 5.30
N LEU A 48 -2.88 3.49 4.26
CA LEU A 48 -1.99 4.57 3.81
C LEU A 48 -2.72 5.91 3.83
N THR A 49 -2.04 6.99 4.24
CA THR A 49 -2.60 8.35 4.24
C THR A 49 -1.88 9.32 3.30
N GLY A 50 -0.88 8.88 2.54
CA GLY A 50 -0.02 9.74 1.72
C GLY A 50 1.19 10.29 2.48
N GLU A 51 1.08 10.39 3.81
CA GLU A 51 2.16 10.83 4.70
C GLU A 51 2.60 9.73 5.66
N ASN A 52 1.65 8.89 6.09
CA ASN A 52 1.88 7.83 7.05
C ASN A 52 1.30 6.49 6.54
N ALA A 53 1.68 5.42 7.23
CA ALA A 53 1.17 4.09 7.00
C ALA A 53 0.90 3.39 8.34
N THR A 54 -0.04 2.45 8.35
CA THR A 54 -0.25 1.53 9.47
C THR A 54 -0.39 0.11 8.94
N VAL A 55 0.19 -0.84 9.67
CA VAL A 55 0.20 -2.26 9.31
C VAL A 55 -0.43 -3.03 10.45
N ASN A 56 -1.40 -3.89 10.14
CA ASN A 56 -1.92 -4.88 11.06
C ASN A 56 -1.80 -6.26 10.44
N THR A 57 -1.38 -7.24 11.23
CA THR A 57 -1.26 -8.62 10.76
C THR A 57 -2.15 -9.57 11.54
N LEU A 58 -2.72 -10.53 10.81
CA LEU A 58 -3.46 -11.65 11.38
C LEU A 58 -2.82 -12.96 10.92
N SER A 59 -2.19 -13.67 11.85
CA SER A 59 -1.51 -14.95 11.59
C SER A 59 -1.58 -15.90 12.79
N PHE A 60 -1.36 -17.19 12.54
CA PHE A 60 -1.19 -18.18 13.62
C PHE A 60 0.28 -18.22 14.06
N GLN A 61 0.53 -17.90 15.33
CA GLN A 61 1.86 -17.57 15.86
C GLN A 61 2.62 -18.80 16.35
N VAL A 62 3.49 -19.38 15.53
CA VAL A 62 4.51 -20.34 16.02
C VAL A 62 5.89 -19.91 15.53
N GLY A 63 6.68 -19.31 16.42
CA GLY A 63 8.11 -19.06 16.22
C GLY A 63 8.49 -17.97 15.20
N LYS A 64 7.55 -17.11 14.78
CA LYS A 64 7.76 -16.04 13.80
C LYS A 64 7.84 -14.67 14.45
N ASP A 65 8.75 -13.81 13.97
CA ASP A 65 8.96 -12.45 14.47
C ASP A 65 8.04 -11.45 13.76
N ILE A 66 6.77 -11.44 14.16
CA ILE A 66 5.73 -10.58 13.57
C ILE A 66 6.02 -9.08 13.75
N PRO A 67 6.42 -8.59 14.94
CA PRO A 67 6.67 -7.16 15.12
C PRO A 67 7.75 -6.62 14.18
N LYS A 68 8.83 -7.38 13.97
CA LYS A 68 9.90 -6.99 13.06
C LYS A 68 9.45 -7.01 11.59
N MET A 69 8.65 -8.00 11.21
CA MET A 69 8.03 -8.05 9.88
C MET A 69 7.11 -6.85 9.64
N GLU A 70 6.28 -6.47 10.62
CA GLU A 70 5.40 -5.31 10.55
C GLU A 70 6.18 -4.00 10.38
N GLU A 71 7.28 -3.84 11.12
CA GLU A 71 8.18 -2.69 10.99
C GLU A 71 8.82 -2.62 9.58
N GLU A 72 9.27 -3.76 9.05
CA GLU A 72 9.86 -3.84 7.71
C GLU A 72 8.83 -3.52 6.61
N ILE A 73 7.61 -4.07 6.73
CA ILE A 73 6.48 -3.76 5.84
C ILE A 73 6.13 -2.28 5.91
N LEU A 74 6.10 -1.70 7.11
CA LEU A 74 5.77 -0.29 7.33
C LEU A 74 6.78 0.61 6.59
N ASN A 75 8.08 0.39 6.82
CA ASN A 75 9.16 1.15 6.21
C ASN A 75 9.16 1.00 4.68
N TYR A 76 9.00 -0.23 4.17
CA TYR A 76 8.86 -0.50 2.75
C TYR A 76 7.66 0.25 2.15
N SER A 77 6.51 0.20 2.82
CA SER A 77 5.25 0.79 2.32
C SER A 77 5.33 2.31 2.26
N ILE A 78 5.91 2.97 3.27
CA ILE A 78 6.12 4.44 3.26
C ILE A 78 7.04 4.84 2.10
N HIS A 79 8.12 4.08 1.89
CA HIS A 79 9.05 4.34 0.78
C HIS A 79 8.36 4.17 -0.58
N GLN A 80 7.64 3.06 -0.78
CA GLN A 80 6.95 2.82 -2.05
C GLN A 80 5.78 3.77 -2.28
N MET A 81 5.03 4.16 -1.25
CA MET A 81 3.94 5.13 -1.37
C MET A 81 4.42 6.42 -2.04
N ASN A 82 5.63 6.88 -1.70
CA ASN A 82 6.26 8.08 -2.26
C ASN A 82 7.13 7.85 -3.51
N ASN A 83 7.29 6.60 -3.95
CA ASN A 83 7.97 6.28 -5.21
C ASN A 83 7.01 6.50 -6.39
N VAL A 84 7.32 7.41 -7.30
CA VAL A 84 6.45 7.76 -8.45
C VAL A 84 6.17 6.61 -9.42
N ASP A 85 7.01 5.58 -9.41
CA ASP A 85 6.90 4.43 -10.31
C ASP A 85 6.25 3.20 -9.64
N SER A 86 5.86 3.31 -8.37
CA SER A 86 5.17 2.23 -7.67
C SER A 86 3.68 2.22 -7.97
N ASP A 87 3.10 1.02 -7.89
CA ASP A 87 1.66 0.79 -7.94
C ASP A 87 1.23 -0.23 -6.87
N ILE A 88 -0.08 -0.46 -6.78
CA ILE A 88 -0.64 -1.43 -5.82
C ILE A 88 -0.08 -2.83 -6.04
N SER A 89 0.17 -3.24 -7.29
CA SER A 89 0.69 -4.57 -7.58
C SER A 89 2.13 -4.69 -7.10
N SER A 90 3.00 -3.72 -7.40
CA SER A 90 4.39 -3.74 -6.96
C SER A 90 4.51 -3.73 -5.44
N ILE A 91 3.68 -2.94 -4.75
CA ILE A 91 3.64 -2.90 -3.28
C ILE A 91 3.19 -4.24 -2.71
N LYS A 92 2.10 -4.82 -3.23
CA LYS A 92 1.64 -6.14 -2.77
C LYS A 92 2.68 -7.23 -2.96
N SER A 93 3.42 -7.19 -4.07
CA SER A 93 4.51 -8.14 -4.33
C SER A 93 5.63 -7.99 -3.30
N GLY A 94 6.13 -6.77 -3.05
CA GLY A 94 7.19 -6.58 -2.06
C GLY A 94 6.77 -6.91 -0.62
N ILE A 95 5.52 -6.61 -0.24
CA ILE A 95 4.98 -7.01 1.07
C ILE A 95 4.91 -8.54 1.18
N ARG A 96 4.55 -9.24 0.10
CA ARG A 96 4.57 -10.70 0.06
C ARG A 96 5.99 -11.24 0.20
N GLU A 97 6.96 -10.69 -0.52
CA GLU A 97 8.37 -11.10 -0.42
C GLU A 97 8.91 -10.91 1.00
N ILE A 98 8.58 -9.80 1.66
CA ILE A 98 8.91 -9.57 3.07
C ILE A 98 8.24 -10.66 3.93
N ALA A 99 6.93 -10.87 3.82
CA ALA A 99 6.26 -11.89 4.65
C ALA A 99 6.81 -13.31 4.42
N GLU A 100 7.18 -13.65 3.19
CA GLU A 100 7.84 -14.91 2.83
C GLU A 100 9.21 -15.07 3.52
N SER A 101 9.99 -13.99 3.68
CA SER A 101 11.26 -14.05 4.41
C SER A 101 11.09 -14.32 5.91
N TYR A 102 9.89 -14.09 6.45
CA TYR A 102 9.50 -14.46 7.82
C TYR A 102 8.76 -15.82 7.87
N GLY A 103 8.78 -16.57 6.77
CA GLY A 103 8.29 -17.96 6.69
C GLY A 103 6.81 -18.09 6.36
N PHE A 104 6.13 -17.04 5.86
CA PHE A 104 4.75 -17.13 5.40
C PHE A 104 4.67 -17.47 3.91
N ASN A 105 4.17 -18.66 3.58
CA ASN A 105 4.01 -19.10 2.19
C ASN A 105 2.62 -18.76 1.61
N ASN A 106 1.65 -18.41 2.45
CA ASN A 106 0.31 -18.04 2.04
C ASN A 106 -0.04 -16.65 2.59
N VAL A 107 0.31 -15.64 1.79
CA VAL A 107 0.18 -14.23 2.16
C VAL A 107 -1.04 -13.64 1.46
N ASN A 108 -1.95 -13.05 2.22
CA ASN A 108 -3.00 -12.17 1.70
C ASN A 108 -2.69 -10.72 2.08
N VAL A 109 -2.68 -9.81 1.10
CA VAL A 109 -2.36 -8.39 1.33
C VAL A 109 -3.53 -7.52 0.90
N ASN A 110 -4.11 -6.83 1.87
CA ASN A 110 -5.15 -5.83 1.66
C ASN A 110 -4.54 -4.44 1.83
N ILE A 111 -4.76 -3.58 0.85
CA ILE A 111 -4.28 -2.19 0.88
C ILE A 111 -5.48 -1.27 0.81
N LYS A 112 -5.55 -0.32 1.74
CA LYS A 112 -6.56 0.73 1.80
C LYS A 112 -5.91 2.08 1.99
N SER A 113 -6.62 3.12 1.60
CA SER A 113 -6.25 4.49 1.90
C SER A 113 -7.47 5.34 2.19
N GLN A 114 -7.25 6.63 2.42
CA GLN A 114 -8.34 7.59 2.55
C GLN A 114 -9.20 7.71 1.28
N PHE A 115 -8.72 7.22 0.13
CA PHE A 115 -9.49 7.23 -1.12
C PHE A 115 -10.35 5.98 -1.27
N GLY A 116 -9.93 4.84 -0.71
CA GLY A 116 -10.65 3.58 -0.82
C GLY A 116 -9.74 2.35 -0.87
N GLU A 117 -10.29 1.23 -1.35
CA GLU A 117 -9.55 -0.02 -1.49
C GLU A 117 -8.67 0.00 -2.73
N ASN A 118 -7.43 -0.46 -2.61
CA ASN A 118 -6.45 -0.51 -3.71
C ASN A 118 -6.26 0.84 -4.40
N GLN A 119 -6.31 1.93 -3.64
CA GLN A 119 -5.96 3.27 -4.11
C GLN A 119 -4.75 3.78 -3.34
N LEU A 120 -3.75 4.26 -4.07
CA LEU A 120 -2.45 4.61 -3.51
C LEU A 120 -2.34 6.14 -3.39
N PRO A 121 -2.31 6.68 -2.17
CA PRO A 121 -2.07 8.10 -1.95
C PRO A 121 -0.57 8.41 -2.09
N MET A 122 -0.23 9.64 -2.42
CA MET A 122 1.15 10.13 -2.37
C MET A 122 1.14 11.62 -2.00
N SER A 123 1.99 12.02 -1.06
CA SER A 123 2.17 13.42 -0.72
C SER A 123 3.12 14.11 -1.71
N VAL A 124 2.78 15.33 -2.11
CA VAL A 124 3.55 16.13 -3.07
C VAL A 124 3.61 17.58 -2.59
N LEU A 125 4.82 18.12 -2.48
CA LEU A 125 5.06 19.53 -2.19
C LEU A 125 4.96 20.34 -3.49
N VAL A 126 4.15 21.39 -3.48
CA VAL A 126 4.03 22.33 -4.60
C VAL A 126 5.26 23.24 -4.63
N ASP A 127 5.95 23.25 -5.76
CA ASP A 127 7.08 24.14 -6.03
C ASP A 127 6.73 25.08 -7.20
N GLY A 128 6.80 26.38 -6.93
CA GLY A 128 6.57 27.45 -7.89
C GLY A 128 5.13 27.95 -7.95
N ILE A 129 4.91 28.94 -8.81
CA ILE A 129 3.69 29.76 -8.83
C ILE A 129 2.76 29.48 -10.01
N SER A 130 3.03 28.42 -10.79
CA SER A 130 2.28 28.16 -12.02
C SER A 130 0.81 27.77 -11.76
N MET A 131 0.52 27.26 -10.56
CA MET A 131 -0.83 26.86 -10.18
C MET A 131 -1.55 27.91 -9.32
N VAL A 132 -0.97 29.09 -9.08
CA VAL A 132 -1.63 30.20 -8.37
C VAL A 132 -2.83 30.70 -9.20
N PRO A 133 -3.97 31.05 -8.58
CA PRO A 133 -4.24 31.09 -7.14
C PRO A 133 -4.68 29.76 -6.53
N THR A 134 -4.82 28.70 -7.33
CA THR A 134 -5.38 27.41 -6.89
C THR A 134 -4.47 26.69 -5.92
N LEU A 135 -3.18 26.60 -6.22
CA LEU A 135 -2.15 26.04 -5.34
C LEU A 135 -1.04 27.05 -5.14
N LYS A 136 -0.57 27.15 -3.90
CA LYS A 136 0.51 28.04 -3.52
C LYS A 136 1.84 27.30 -3.46
N ASP A 137 2.91 28.03 -3.75
CA ASP A 137 4.27 27.57 -3.49
C ASP A 137 4.41 27.15 -2.01
N GLY A 138 5.02 25.98 -1.77
CA GLY A 138 5.17 25.37 -0.45
C GLY A 138 3.92 24.67 0.09
N GLU A 139 2.79 24.66 -0.64
CA GLU A 139 1.60 23.91 -0.24
C GLU A 139 1.82 22.40 -0.37
N LEU A 140 1.39 21.63 0.62
CA LEU A 140 1.39 20.17 0.55
C LEU A 140 0.03 19.67 0.05
N ILE A 141 0.05 18.81 -0.98
CA ILE A 141 -1.15 18.16 -1.54
C ILE A 141 -1.01 16.64 -1.44
N ILE A 142 -2.14 15.93 -1.41
CA ILE A 142 -2.16 14.47 -1.57
C ILE A 142 -2.84 14.12 -2.89
N ILE A 143 -2.11 13.36 -3.71
CA ILE A 143 -2.60 12.79 -4.94
C ILE A 143 -3.08 11.36 -4.74
N GLU A 144 -4.10 10.96 -5.50
CA GLU A 144 -4.43 9.56 -5.76
C GLU A 144 -3.65 9.13 -7.01
N LYS A 145 -2.80 8.10 -6.91
CA LYS A 145 -2.12 7.51 -8.06
C LYS A 145 -3.11 6.75 -8.93
N THR A 146 -3.53 7.37 -10.03
CA THR A 146 -4.50 6.84 -10.98
C THR A 146 -4.36 7.49 -12.33
N ASN A 147 -4.83 6.80 -13.37
CA ASN A 147 -4.91 7.29 -14.75
C ASN A 147 -6.35 7.64 -15.18
N ASP A 148 -7.33 7.54 -14.27
CA ASP A 148 -8.72 7.96 -14.54
C ASP A 148 -8.87 9.49 -14.45
N ILE A 149 -8.27 10.16 -15.42
CA ILE A 149 -8.19 11.63 -15.50
C ILE A 149 -9.33 12.23 -16.33
N LYS A 150 -9.76 13.43 -15.95
CA LYS A 150 -10.79 14.21 -16.63
C LYS A 150 -10.31 15.64 -16.87
N VAL A 151 -10.91 16.31 -17.85
CA VAL A 151 -10.68 17.74 -18.08
C VAL A 151 -11.05 18.51 -16.81
N GLY A 152 -10.17 19.41 -16.39
CA GLY A 152 -10.29 20.20 -15.17
C GLY A 152 -9.55 19.62 -13.96
N ASP A 153 -9.18 18.33 -13.97
CA ASP A 153 -8.39 17.74 -12.88
C ASP A 153 -7.02 18.42 -12.75
N ILE A 154 -6.52 18.53 -11.51
CA ILE A 154 -5.13 18.91 -11.25
C ILE A 154 -4.34 17.62 -11.08
N ILE A 155 -3.29 17.44 -11.86
CA ILE A 155 -2.51 16.22 -11.91
C ILE A 155 -1.04 16.49 -11.63
N VAL A 156 -0.36 15.43 -11.18
CA VAL A 156 1.09 15.34 -11.17
C VAL A 156 1.51 14.49 -12.37
N ALA A 157 2.39 15.01 -13.21
CA ALA A 157 2.89 14.31 -14.39
C ALA A 157 4.42 14.30 -14.43
N LYS A 158 4.99 13.20 -14.93
CA LYS A 158 6.40 13.07 -15.26
C LYS A 158 6.71 13.84 -16.54
N ASP A 159 7.79 14.60 -16.50
CA ASP A 159 8.31 15.39 -17.59
C ASP A 159 9.82 15.16 -17.75
N PRO A 160 10.31 14.86 -18.96
CA PRO A 160 11.73 14.58 -19.17
C PRO A 160 12.62 15.81 -18.99
N GLU A 161 12.08 17.03 -19.11
CA GLU A 161 12.84 18.28 -19.02
C GLU A 161 12.76 18.87 -17.61
N TYR A 162 11.57 18.82 -16.99
CA TYR A 162 11.29 19.52 -15.73
C TYR A 162 11.06 18.60 -14.53
N GLY A 163 11.15 17.28 -14.68
CA GLY A 163 10.85 16.34 -13.60
C GLY A 163 9.35 16.22 -13.35
N LEU A 164 8.89 16.39 -12.10
CA LEU A 164 7.47 16.33 -11.79
C LEU A 164 6.81 17.70 -11.99
N LEU A 165 5.70 17.73 -12.72
CA LEU A 165 4.90 18.93 -12.95
C LEU A 165 3.52 18.78 -12.33
N ILE A 166 3.08 19.83 -11.62
CA ILE A 166 1.69 19.98 -11.18
C ILE A 166 0.98 20.90 -12.16
N LYS A 167 -0.05 20.40 -12.86
CA LYS A 167 -0.77 21.14 -13.90
C LYS A 167 -2.25 20.78 -13.94
N ARG A 168 -3.07 21.66 -14.52
CA ARG A 168 -4.47 21.38 -14.82
C ARG A 168 -4.61 20.66 -16.16
N VAL A 169 -5.47 19.66 -16.23
CA VAL A 169 -5.84 19.01 -17.49
C VAL A 169 -6.76 19.95 -18.27
N GLY A 170 -6.24 20.58 -19.33
CA GLY A 170 -7.02 21.46 -20.19
C GLY A 170 -7.83 20.70 -21.24
N ILE A 171 -7.17 19.82 -22.00
CA ILE A 171 -7.78 19.09 -23.12
C ILE A 171 -7.30 17.64 -23.08
N ILE A 172 -8.19 16.69 -23.41
CA ILE A 172 -7.85 15.28 -23.62
C ILE A 172 -8.13 14.93 -25.08
N SER A 173 -7.11 14.43 -25.79
CA SER A 173 -7.20 13.92 -27.16
C SER A 173 -6.59 12.53 -27.25
N GLY A 174 -7.43 11.51 -27.11
CA GLY A 174 -7.00 10.11 -27.03
C GLY A 174 -6.10 9.87 -25.79
N ASN A 175 -4.85 9.47 -26.04
CA ASN A 175 -3.82 9.27 -25.01
C ASN A 175 -2.97 10.53 -24.73
N ASN A 176 -3.23 11.64 -25.43
CA ASN A 176 -2.52 12.89 -25.18
C ASN A 176 -3.39 13.82 -24.33
N ILE A 177 -2.74 14.55 -23.43
CA ILE A 177 -3.36 15.57 -22.60
C ILE A 177 -2.59 16.88 -22.70
N PHE A 178 -3.33 17.98 -22.75
CA PHE A 178 -2.77 19.31 -22.67
C PHE A 178 -2.72 19.75 -21.20
N LEU A 179 -1.51 20.05 -20.73
CA LEU A 179 -1.22 20.58 -19.41
C LEU A 179 -1.31 22.09 -19.46
N ALA A 180 -2.29 22.64 -18.75
CA ALA A 180 -2.54 24.07 -18.62
C ALA A 180 -2.06 24.58 -17.27
N SER A 181 -1.70 25.87 -17.24
CA SER A 181 -1.35 26.61 -16.03
C SER A 181 -2.56 27.39 -15.54
N ASP A 182 -2.73 27.51 -14.23
CA ASP A 182 -3.77 28.38 -13.66
C ASP A 182 -3.29 29.83 -13.55
N ASN A 183 -1.98 30.00 -13.42
CA ASN A 183 -1.32 31.28 -13.52
C ASN A 183 -0.76 31.46 -14.93
N ASN A 184 -1.23 32.47 -15.66
CA ASN A 184 -0.71 32.87 -16.97
C ASN A 184 0.13 34.15 -16.91
N ASP A 185 0.44 34.63 -15.71
CA ASP A 185 1.26 35.82 -15.53
C ASP A 185 2.70 35.56 -15.99
N THR A 186 3.27 36.56 -16.63
CA THR A 186 4.68 36.56 -17.01
C THR A 186 5.51 36.96 -15.80
N VAL A 187 6.31 36.05 -15.29
CA VAL A 187 7.18 36.30 -14.12
C VAL A 187 8.53 36.74 -14.63
N THR A 188 9.00 37.92 -14.23
CA THR A 188 10.35 38.36 -14.58
C THR A 188 11.33 37.88 -13.53
N VAL A 189 12.21 36.96 -13.89
CA VAL A 189 13.29 36.45 -13.03
C VAL A 189 14.60 37.04 -13.52
N VAL A 190 15.45 37.51 -12.62
CA VAL A 190 16.79 38.00 -12.98
C VAL A 190 17.77 36.84 -12.89
N GLU A 191 18.08 36.23 -14.03
CA GLU A 191 19.12 35.19 -14.13
C GLU A 191 20.42 35.83 -14.62
N ASN A 192 21.51 35.67 -13.85
CA ASN A 192 22.83 36.24 -14.16
C ASN A 192 22.81 37.76 -14.43
N GLY A 193 21.92 38.51 -13.79
CA GLY A 193 21.77 39.96 -13.97
C GLY A 193 20.92 40.38 -15.18
N VAL A 194 20.35 39.44 -15.92
CA VAL A 194 19.44 39.71 -17.05
C VAL A 194 18.00 39.42 -16.63
N PRO A 195 17.07 40.39 -16.77
CA PRO A 195 15.65 40.14 -16.56
C PRO A 195 15.11 39.22 -17.67
N THR A 196 14.71 38.02 -17.31
CA THR A 196 14.11 37.01 -18.19
C THR A 196 12.64 36.84 -17.82
N SER A 197 11.76 37.04 -18.78
CA SER A 197 10.34 36.77 -18.65
C SER A 197 10.06 35.27 -18.79
N MET A 198 9.67 34.62 -17.70
CA MET A 198 9.17 33.25 -17.69
C MET A 198 7.66 33.25 -17.93
N ILE A 199 7.23 32.57 -18.98
CA ILE A 199 5.82 32.28 -19.27
C ILE A 199 5.49 30.94 -18.62
N ALA A 200 4.26 30.83 -18.12
CA ALA A 200 3.69 29.58 -17.67
C ALA A 200 3.89 28.44 -18.68
N ILE A 201 4.47 27.33 -18.21
CA ILE A 201 4.71 26.15 -19.05
C ILE A 201 3.37 25.47 -19.34
N GLU A 202 2.93 25.55 -20.60
CA GLU A 202 1.84 24.77 -21.15
C GLU A 202 2.37 23.78 -22.19
N LYS A 203 1.97 22.51 -22.10
CA LYS A 203 2.50 21.48 -23.01
C LYS A 203 1.60 20.27 -23.15
N TRP A 204 1.78 19.55 -24.25
CA TRP A 204 1.20 18.22 -24.40
C TRP A 204 2.06 17.15 -23.73
N THR A 205 1.42 16.17 -23.10
CA THR A 205 2.06 14.96 -22.58
C THR A 205 1.19 13.73 -22.84
N ASN A 206 1.75 12.54 -22.65
CA ASN A 206 1.00 11.28 -22.73
C ASN A 206 0.35 10.96 -21.38
N LYS A 207 -0.83 10.34 -21.39
CA LYS A 207 -1.51 9.83 -20.20
C LYS A 207 -0.63 8.90 -19.36
N THR A 208 0.27 8.12 -19.99
CA THR A 208 1.19 7.23 -19.26
C THR A 208 2.19 7.96 -18.38
N ASN A 209 2.37 9.27 -18.60
CA ASN A 209 3.25 10.09 -17.78
C ASN A 209 2.55 10.61 -16.52
N VAL A 210 1.23 10.47 -16.40
CA VAL A 210 0.49 10.88 -15.21
C VAL A 210 0.87 9.97 -14.05
N VAL A 211 1.25 10.59 -12.94
CA VAL A 211 1.49 9.90 -11.66
C VAL A 211 0.18 9.78 -10.90
N GLY A 212 -0.60 10.85 -10.83
CA GLY A 212 -1.88 10.84 -10.14
C GLY A 212 -2.61 12.17 -10.17
N ILE A 213 -3.77 12.19 -9.52
CA ILE A 213 -4.69 13.33 -9.48
C ILE A 213 -4.73 13.89 -8.07
N ALA A 214 -4.59 15.21 -7.92
CA ALA A 214 -4.74 15.87 -6.64
C ALA A 214 -6.17 15.73 -6.10
N ARG A 215 -6.30 15.27 -4.86
CA ARG A 215 -7.59 15.04 -4.19
C ARG A 215 -7.74 15.84 -2.90
N ILE A 216 -6.64 16.03 -2.18
CA ILE A 216 -6.61 16.78 -0.92
C ILE A 216 -5.61 17.92 -1.09
N PHE A 217 -6.04 19.11 -0.71
CA PHE A 217 -5.32 20.37 -0.84
C PHE A 217 -5.13 20.98 0.55
N ASN A 218 -4.12 21.84 0.72
CA ASN A 218 -3.80 22.49 1.99
C ASN A 218 -3.66 21.49 3.16
N VAL A 219 -2.85 20.45 2.98
CA VAL A 219 -2.50 19.56 4.09
C VAL A 219 -1.64 20.37 5.06
N ASN A 220 -2.14 20.60 6.27
CA ASN A 220 -1.42 21.32 7.31
C ASN A 220 -0.54 20.31 8.08
N GLU A 221 0.72 20.66 8.30
CA GLU A 221 1.62 19.97 9.23
C GLU A 221 1.10 20.01 10.68
#